data_AF-A0A8W7PUI8-F1
#
_entry.id   AF-A0A8W7PUI8-F1
#
_cell.length_a   1.000
_cell.length_b   1.000
_cell.length_c   1.000
_cell.angle_alpha   90.00
_cell.angle_beta   90.00
_cell.angle_gamma   90.00
#
_symmetry.space_group_name_H-M   'P 1'
#
loop_
_entity.id
_entity.type
_entity.pdbx_description
1 polymer ?
#
loop_
_entity_poly.entity_id
_entity_poly.type
_entity_poly.pdbx_seq_one_letter_code
_entity_poly.pdbx_strand_id
1 'polypeptide(L)'
;LKGMAMKGKTIILTIHQPSSELYCLFDKILLVAEGRVAFLGSPYQSAEFFSQLGIPCPPNYNPADFYVQMLAIAPAKEAECRDMIKKICDSFAVSPIAREVLETASVAGKGMDEPYMLQQVEGVGSTGYRSSWWTQFYCILWRSWLSVLKDPMLVKVRLLQTAMVATLIGSIYFGQVLDQ
;
A
#
# COMPACT_ATOMS: atom_id res chain seq x y z
N LEU A 1 0.45 -13.50 -6.15
CA LEU A 1 1.33 -12.36 -6.50
C LEU A 1 2.54 -12.80 -7.33
N LYS A 2 3.34 -13.79 -6.87
CA LYS A 2 4.50 -14.29 -7.63
C LYS A 2 4.20 -14.64 -9.09
N GLY A 3 3.09 -15.33 -9.36
CA GLY A 3 2.68 -15.65 -10.75
C GLY A 3 2.35 -14.43 -11.62
N MET A 4 2.00 -13.28 -11.04
CA MET A 4 1.87 -12.02 -11.79
C MET A 4 3.24 -11.37 -12.04
N ALA A 5 4.16 -11.46 -11.09
CA ALA A 5 5.54 -11.01 -11.28
C ALA A 5 6.24 -11.77 -12.42
N MET A 6 6.06 -13.10 -12.47
CA MET A 6 6.57 -13.93 -13.56
C MET A 6 5.96 -13.59 -14.94
N LYS A 7 4.80 -12.93 -14.97
CA LYS A 7 4.16 -12.41 -16.20
C LYS A 7 4.67 -11.01 -16.59
N GLY A 8 5.77 -10.55 -15.99
CA GLY A 8 6.38 -9.25 -16.30
C GLY A 8 5.77 -8.05 -15.58
N LYS A 9 4.98 -8.26 -14.51
CA LYS A 9 4.44 -7.15 -13.70
C LYS A 9 5.35 -6.83 -12.52
N THR A 10 5.72 -5.57 -12.34
CA THR A 10 6.39 -5.13 -11.10
C THR A 10 5.39 -5.11 -9.95
N ILE A 11 5.72 -5.78 -8.85
CA ILE A 11 4.90 -5.83 -7.63
C ILE A 11 5.70 -5.24 -6.49
N ILE A 12 5.18 -4.16 -5.91
CA ILE A 12 5.70 -3.52 -4.71
C ILE A 12 4.62 -3.65 -3.65
N LEU A 13 4.99 -4.07 -2.45
CA LEU A 13 4.08 -4.31 -1.35
C LEU A 13 4.76 -4.06 -0.01
N THR A 14 3.96 -3.78 1.00
CA THR A 14 4.38 -3.70 2.40
C THR A 14 3.72 -4.84 3.16
N ILE A 15 4.49 -5.58 3.96
CA ILE A 15 3.99 -6.68 4.78
C ILE A 15 4.44 -6.46 6.22
N HIS A 16 3.48 -6.55 7.14
CA HIS A 16 3.78 -6.74 8.54
C HIS A 16 3.98 -8.24 8.81
N GLN A 17 5.14 -8.60 9.38
CA GLN A 17 5.44 -9.93 9.93
C GLN A 17 5.21 -11.09 8.94
N PRO A 18 5.98 -11.17 7.83
CA PRO A 18 5.90 -12.32 6.94
C PRO A 18 6.48 -13.56 7.63
N SER A 19 5.91 -14.74 7.34
CA SER A 19 6.53 -16.01 7.73
C SER A 19 7.90 -16.18 7.06
N SER A 20 8.76 -17.02 7.64
CA SER A 20 10.10 -17.28 7.08
C SER A 20 10.05 -17.90 5.68
N GLU A 21 9.07 -18.77 5.42
CA GLU A 21 8.84 -19.31 4.08
C GLU A 21 8.51 -18.20 3.08
N LEU A 22 7.65 -17.25 3.46
CA LEU A 22 7.28 -16.13 2.61
C LEU A 22 8.47 -15.18 2.39
N TYR A 23 9.29 -14.95 3.42
CA TYR A 23 10.50 -14.15 3.34
C TYR A 23 11.45 -14.65 2.23
N CYS A 24 11.62 -15.97 2.13
CA CYS A 24 12.47 -16.60 1.12
C CYS A 24 11.92 -16.50 -0.32
N LEU A 25 10.64 -16.18 -0.51
CA LEU A 25 10.02 -16.07 -1.84
C LEU A 25 10.22 -14.70 -2.50
N PHE A 26 10.64 -13.68 -1.75
CA PHE A 26 10.84 -12.33 -2.26
C PHE A 26 12.09 -12.26 -3.14
N ASP A 27 11.97 -11.58 -4.29
CA ASP A 27 13.11 -11.30 -5.16
C ASP A 27 14.04 -10.25 -4.55
N LYS A 28 13.44 -9.22 -3.93
CA LYS A 28 14.12 -8.17 -3.19
C LYS A 28 13.31 -7.80 -1.94
N ILE A 29 14.02 -7.42 -0.89
CA ILE A 29 13.50 -6.99 0.40
C ILE A 29 14.06 -5.61 0.69
N LEU A 30 13.17 -4.68 1.03
CA LEU A 30 13.49 -3.33 1.47
C LEU A 30 13.19 -3.22 2.97
N LEU A 31 14.22 -2.95 3.77
CA LEU A 31 14.09 -2.64 5.18
C LEU A 31 14.29 -1.13 5.39
N VAL A 32 13.35 -0.50 6.09
CA VAL A 32 13.36 0.95 6.37
C VAL A 32 13.18 1.15 7.86
N ALA A 33 13.97 2.06 8.42
CA ALA A 33 13.89 2.46 9.83
C ALA A 33 14.17 3.96 9.93
N GLU A 34 13.38 4.70 10.72
CA GLU A 34 13.56 6.15 10.93
C GLU A 34 13.67 6.94 9.60
N GLY A 35 12.91 6.54 8.57
CA GLY A 35 12.94 7.17 7.24
C GLY A 35 14.19 6.87 6.40
N ARG A 36 15.09 6.01 6.87
CA ARG A 36 16.33 5.63 6.20
C ARG A 36 16.28 4.20 5.70
N VAL A 37 16.96 3.92 4.59
CA VAL A 37 17.12 2.55 4.07
C VAL A 37 18.15 1.82 4.93
N ALA A 38 17.71 0.77 5.62
CA ALA A 38 18.57 -0.12 6.38
C ALA A 38 19.15 -1.23 5.51
N PHE A 39 18.39 -1.71 4.52
CA PHE A 39 18.84 -2.72 3.57
C PHE A 39 17.93 -2.76 2.34
N LEU A 40 18.50 -3.01 1.16
CA LEU A 40 17.76 -3.30 -0.08
C LEU A 40 18.53 -4.35 -0.90
N GLY A 41 17.99 -5.56 -1.00
CA GLY A 41 18.65 -6.67 -1.70
C GLY A 41 17.85 -7.97 -1.59
N SER A 42 18.43 -9.10 -2.00
CA SER A 42 17.77 -10.41 -1.88
C SER A 42 17.71 -10.92 -0.43
N PRO A 43 16.84 -11.89 -0.11
CA PRO A 43 16.80 -12.54 1.21
C PRO A 43 18.13 -13.19 1.62
N TYR A 44 18.93 -13.62 0.66
CA TYR A 44 20.26 -14.20 0.92
C TYR A 44 21.28 -13.10 1.25
N GLN A 45 21.28 -12.02 0.45
CA GLN A 45 22.16 -10.87 0.67
C GLN A 45 21.89 -10.18 2.02
N SER A 46 20.65 -10.20 2.51
CA SER A 46 20.35 -9.64 3.84
C SER A 46 21.04 -10.45 4.93
N ALA A 47 20.95 -11.78 4.89
CA ALA A 47 21.60 -12.65 5.86
C ALA A 47 23.12 -12.45 5.88
N GLU A 48 23.75 -12.34 4.71
CA GLU A 48 25.17 -12.05 4.59
C GLU A 48 25.53 -10.66 5.16
N PHE A 49 24.77 -9.63 4.80
CA PHE A 49 24.99 -8.25 5.24
C PHE A 49 24.90 -8.12 6.77
N PHE A 50 23.83 -8.65 7.37
CA PHE A 50 23.66 -8.60 8.83
C PHE A 50 24.71 -9.45 9.56
N SER A 51 25.13 -10.58 8.98
CA SER A 51 26.23 -11.38 9.52
C SER A 51 27.58 -10.62 9.49
N GLN A 52 27.89 -9.90 8.42
CA GLN A 52 29.11 -9.08 8.30
C GLN A 52 29.12 -7.92 9.31
N LEU A 53 27.94 -7.41 9.70
CA LEU A 53 27.80 -6.41 10.76
C LEU A 53 27.95 -6.97 12.18
N GLY A 54 28.14 -8.28 12.32
CA GLY A 54 28.20 -8.97 13.62
C GLY A 54 26.83 -9.22 14.24
N ILE A 55 25.76 -9.19 13.44
CA ILE A 55 24.36 -9.40 13.87
C ILE A 55 23.75 -10.56 13.06
N PRO A 56 24.34 -11.79 13.11
CA PRO A 56 23.78 -12.91 12.39
C PRO A 56 22.39 -13.28 12.97
N CYS A 57 21.44 -13.61 12.10
CA CYS A 57 20.16 -14.14 12.53
C CYS A 57 20.38 -15.51 13.21
N PRO A 58 19.88 -15.72 14.45
CA PRO A 58 20.01 -17.00 15.14
C PRO A 58 19.37 -18.16 14.36
N PRO A 59 19.88 -19.40 14.51
CA PRO A 59 19.20 -20.58 13.99
C PRO A 59 17.84 -20.72 14.68
N ASN A 60 16.80 -21.00 13.90
CA ASN A 60 15.38 -21.08 14.33
C ASN A 60 14.68 -19.75 14.62
N TYR A 61 15.27 -18.60 14.28
CA TYR A 61 14.55 -17.33 14.24
C TYR A 61 13.99 -17.05 12.86
N ASN A 62 12.86 -16.35 12.82
CA ASN A 62 12.35 -15.80 11.57
C ASN A 62 13.21 -14.59 11.16
N PRO A 63 13.90 -14.63 10.00
CA PRO A 63 14.79 -13.53 9.59
C PRO A 63 14.04 -12.21 9.47
N ALA A 64 12.79 -12.24 8.98
CA ALA A 64 11.99 -11.04 8.83
C ALA A 64 11.74 -10.35 10.17
N ASP A 65 11.28 -11.11 11.16
CA ASP A 65 10.99 -10.59 12.50
C ASP A 65 12.26 -10.16 13.21
N PHE A 66 13.34 -10.92 13.06
CA PHE A 66 14.64 -10.59 13.65
C PHE A 66 15.18 -9.26 13.13
N TYR A 67 15.21 -9.03 11.81
CA TYR A 67 15.71 -7.77 11.25
C TYR A 67 14.80 -6.60 11.61
N VAL A 68 13.48 -6.78 11.60
CA VAL A 68 12.54 -5.74 12.03
C VAL A 68 12.73 -5.39 13.50
N GLN A 69 12.99 -6.39 14.37
CA GLN A 69 13.26 -6.16 15.79
C GLN A 69 14.55 -5.38 16.02
N MET A 70 15.61 -5.67 15.26
CA MET A 70 16.87 -4.91 15.32
C MET A 70 16.71 -3.46 14.86
N LEU A 71 15.70 -3.20 14.03
CA LEU A 71 15.38 -1.88 13.49
C LEU A 71 14.26 -1.16 14.26
N ALA A 72 13.76 -1.76 15.35
CA ALA A 72 12.70 -1.18 16.17
C ALA A 72 13.29 -0.41 17.37
N ILE A 73 12.64 0.70 17.74
CA ILE A 73 13.00 1.47 18.93
C ILE A 73 12.23 0.92 20.13
N ALA A 74 12.96 0.41 21.12
CA ALA A 74 12.37 -0.03 22.38
C ALA A 74 12.30 1.13 23.40
N PRO A 75 11.16 1.33 24.10
CA PRO A 75 10.96 2.48 25.01
C PRO A 75 12.00 2.63 26.13
N ALA A 76 12.64 1.52 26.55
CA ALA A 76 13.63 1.52 27.62
C ALA A 76 15.08 1.75 27.15
N LYS A 77 15.33 1.72 25.84
CA LYS A 77 16.68 1.72 25.24
C LYS A 77 16.77 2.56 23.97
N GLU A 78 16.05 3.69 23.93
CA GLU A 78 15.89 4.46 22.70
C GLU A 78 17.21 4.94 22.10
N ALA A 79 18.15 5.41 22.93
CA ALA A 79 19.46 5.89 22.47
C ALA A 79 20.27 4.76 21.80
N GLU A 80 20.39 3.61 22.47
CA GLU A 80 21.11 2.44 21.95
C GLU A 80 20.47 1.92 20.64
N CYS A 81 19.14 1.86 20.58
CA CYS A 81 18.41 1.45 19.38
C CYS A 81 18.67 2.43 18.21
N ARG A 82 18.62 3.73 18.45
CA ARG A 82 18.88 4.76 17.42
C ARG A 82 20.31 4.68 16.90
N ASP A 83 21.29 4.45 17.77
CA ASP A 83 22.68 4.28 17.38
C ASP A 83 22.90 3.01 16.54
N MET A 84 22.22 1.92 16.90
CA MET A 84 22.23 0.68 16.12
C MET A 84 21.62 0.88 14.72
N ILE A 85 20.44 1.50 14.64
CA ILE A 85 19.78 1.81 13.37
C ILE A 85 20.69 2.69 12.51
N LYS A 86 21.28 3.73 13.09
CA LYS A 86 22.22 4.61 12.41
C LYS A 86 23.41 3.83 11.84
N LYS A 87 24.03 2.97 12.65
CA LYS A 87 25.16 2.11 12.23
C LYS A 87 24.78 1.20 11.06
N ILE A 88 23.62 0.55 11.11
CA ILE A 88 23.13 -0.34 10.05
C ILE A 88 22.91 0.46 8.76
N CYS A 89 22.18 1.56 8.81
CA CYS A 89 21.91 2.41 7.65
C CYS A 89 23.18 3.01 7.04
N ASP A 90 24.12 3.49 7.86
CA ASP A 90 25.38 4.07 7.39
C ASP A 90 26.24 3.00 6.70
N SER A 91 26.26 1.80 7.28
CA SER A 91 27.00 0.66 6.72
C SER A 91 26.38 0.14 5.43
N PHE A 92 25.05 0.13 5.32
CA PHE A 92 24.38 -0.19 4.07
C PHE A 92 24.70 0.84 2.99
N ALA A 93 24.66 2.14 3.30
CA ALA A 93 24.90 3.21 2.32
C ALA A 93 26.27 3.12 1.63
N VAL A 94 27.29 2.59 2.31
CA VAL A 94 28.63 2.37 1.74
C VAL A 94 28.87 0.94 1.22
N SER A 95 27.89 0.05 1.40
CA SER A 95 28.00 -1.35 0.99
C SER A 95 28.03 -1.51 -0.54
N PRO A 96 28.67 -2.57 -1.06
CA PRO A 96 28.64 -2.86 -2.49
C PRO A 96 27.22 -3.12 -3.00
N ILE A 97 26.34 -3.67 -2.16
CA ILE A 97 24.93 -3.93 -2.47
C ILE A 97 24.20 -2.61 -2.77
N ALA A 98 24.37 -1.60 -1.91
CA ALA A 98 23.75 -0.29 -2.13
C ALA A 98 24.29 0.39 -3.39
N ARG A 99 25.59 0.24 -3.67
CA ARG A 99 26.21 0.76 -4.89
C ARG A 99 25.63 0.10 -6.13
N GLU A 100 25.48 -1.22 -6.15
CA GLU A 100 24.87 -1.96 -7.27
C GLU A 100 23.43 -1.50 -7.52
N VAL A 101 22.65 -1.31 -6.45
CA VAL A 101 21.27 -0.80 -6.53
C VAL A 101 21.25 0.61 -7.10
N LEU A 102 22.15 1.50 -6.63
CA LEU A 102 22.25 2.87 -7.11
C LEU A 102 22.71 2.92 -8.56
N GLU A 103 23.67 2.10 -8.96
CA GLU A 103 24.15 1.97 -10.33
C GLU A 103 23.02 1.50 -11.24
N THR A 104 22.29 0.45 -10.85
CA THR A 104 21.10 -0.03 -11.58
C THR A 104 20.05 1.07 -11.73
N ALA A 105 19.77 1.82 -10.65
CA ALA A 105 18.84 2.94 -10.68
C ALA A 105 19.34 4.10 -11.56
N SER A 106 20.65 4.37 -11.57
CA SER A 106 21.27 5.42 -12.37
C SER A 106 21.39 5.05 -13.85
N VAL A 107 21.57 3.77 -14.19
CA VAL A 107 21.60 3.29 -15.58
C VAL A 107 20.18 3.31 -16.15
N ALA A 108 19.20 2.86 -15.37
CA ALA A 108 17.79 3.11 -15.68
C ALA A 108 17.50 4.63 -15.77
N GLY A 109 18.28 5.43 -15.02
CA GLY A 109 18.18 6.88 -14.98
C GLY A 109 18.93 7.65 -16.06
N LYS A 110 19.94 7.10 -16.73
CA LYS A 110 20.70 7.80 -17.78
C LYS A 110 19.94 7.90 -19.10
N GLY A 111 18.76 7.27 -19.20
CA GLY A 111 17.74 7.56 -20.19
C GLY A 111 16.65 8.54 -19.73
N MET A 112 16.79 9.22 -18.57
CA MET A 112 15.74 10.05 -17.93
C MET A 112 15.47 11.42 -18.57
N ASP A 113 16.22 11.86 -19.59
CA ASP A 113 15.83 13.05 -20.36
C ASP A 113 14.61 12.76 -21.27
N GLU A 114 14.27 11.49 -21.49
CA GLU A 114 12.99 11.10 -22.03
C GLU A 114 11.97 10.94 -20.89
N PRO A 115 10.85 11.69 -20.88
CA PRO A 115 9.80 11.50 -19.90
C PRO A 115 9.41 10.03 -19.92
N TYR A 116 9.44 9.39 -18.74
CA TYR A 116 8.99 8.03 -18.54
C TYR A 116 7.59 7.91 -19.14
N MET A 117 7.49 7.44 -20.38
CA MET A 117 6.26 6.88 -20.88
C MET A 117 6.12 5.62 -20.05
N LEU A 118 5.48 5.73 -18.87
CA LEU A 118 4.71 4.62 -18.32
C LEU A 118 4.03 4.04 -19.55
N GLN A 119 4.49 2.86 -20.01
CA GLN A 119 4.10 2.29 -21.29
C GLN A 119 2.63 2.57 -21.44
N GLN A 120 2.26 3.42 -22.42
CA GLN A 120 0.92 3.99 -22.49
C GLN A 120 -0.03 2.82 -22.30
N VAL A 121 -0.67 2.81 -21.13
CA VAL A 121 -1.43 1.66 -20.72
C VAL A 121 -2.55 1.60 -21.73
N GLU A 122 -2.53 0.61 -22.61
CA GLU A 122 -3.44 0.57 -23.75
C GLU A 122 -4.88 0.81 -23.26
N GLY A 123 -5.53 1.82 -23.85
CA GLY A 123 -6.87 2.25 -23.48
C GLY A 123 -6.96 3.34 -22.41
N VAL A 124 -5.86 3.90 -21.89
CA VAL A 124 -5.91 5.10 -21.01
C VAL A 124 -5.96 6.37 -21.87
N GLY A 125 -7.07 7.11 -21.79
CA GLY A 125 -7.23 8.40 -22.47
C GLY A 125 -6.41 9.53 -21.85
N SER A 126 -6.40 10.72 -22.46
CA SER A 126 -5.59 11.88 -21.99
C SER A 126 -5.95 12.33 -20.56
N THR A 127 -7.13 11.98 -20.08
CA THR A 127 -7.59 12.25 -18.71
C THR A 127 -6.99 11.30 -17.67
N GLY A 128 -6.21 10.31 -18.09
CA GLY A 128 -5.68 9.25 -17.22
C GLY A 128 -6.68 8.13 -16.91
N TYR A 129 -7.91 8.20 -17.44
CA TYR A 129 -8.94 7.18 -17.25
C TYR A 129 -9.07 6.27 -18.46
N ARG A 130 -9.35 4.99 -18.20
CA ARG A 130 -9.59 3.99 -19.26
C ARG A 130 -10.99 4.05 -19.91
N SER A 131 -11.91 4.83 -19.34
CA SER A 131 -13.31 4.85 -19.78
C SER A 131 -13.88 6.27 -19.80
N SER A 132 -14.91 6.47 -20.64
CA SER A 132 -15.61 7.76 -20.76
C SER A 132 -16.37 8.12 -19.48
N TRP A 133 -16.62 9.41 -19.30
CA TRP A 133 -17.34 9.94 -18.13
C TRP A 133 -18.73 9.32 -17.96
N TRP A 134 -19.50 9.20 -19.05
CA TRP A 134 -20.85 8.61 -19.01
C TRP A 134 -20.84 7.14 -18.59
N THR A 135 -19.85 6.36 -19.05
CA THR A 135 -19.69 4.96 -18.65
C THR A 135 -19.37 4.86 -17.16
N GLN A 136 -18.45 5.71 -16.66
CA GLN A 136 -18.13 5.75 -15.23
C GLN A 136 -19.36 6.13 -14.39
N PHE A 137 -20.09 7.18 -14.81
CA PHE A 137 -21.30 7.64 -14.13
C PHE A 137 -22.37 6.54 -14.08
N TYR A 138 -22.70 5.91 -15.21
CA TYR A 138 -23.68 4.83 -15.27
C TYR A 138 -23.28 3.64 -14.39
N CYS A 139 -22.02 3.19 -14.47
CA CYS A 139 -21.54 2.06 -13.66
C CYS A 139 -21.58 2.36 -12.15
N ILE A 140 -21.20 3.58 -11.75
CA ILE A 140 -21.26 3.99 -10.34
C ILE A 140 -22.71 4.13 -9.87
N LEU A 141 -23.59 4.74 -10.68
CA LEU A 141 -25.00 4.89 -10.36
C LEU A 141 -25.69 3.54 -10.18
N TRP A 142 -25.48 2.63 -11.13
CA TRP A 142 -26.00 1.26 -11.07
C TRP A 142 -25.48 0.49 -9.84
N ARG A 143 -24.17 0.54 -9.59
CA ARG A 143 -23.57 -0.11 -8.42
C ARG A 143 -24.09 0.48 -7.10
N SER A 144 -24.27 1.81 -7.05
CA SER A 144 -24.84 2.51 -5.90
C SER A 144 -26.29 2.07 -5.66
N TRP A 145 -27.10 2.02 -6.71
CA TRP A 145 -28.48 1.54 -6.65
C TRP A 145 -28.57 0.11 -6.11
N LEU A 146 -27.74 -0.80 -6.63
CA LEU A 146 -27.65 -2.17 -6.13
C LEU A 146 -27.19 -2.24 -4.66
N SER A 147 -26.24 -1.40 -4.25
CA SER A 147 -25.76 -1.36 -2.86
C SER A 147 -26.86 -0.90 -1.91
N VAL A 148 -27.63 0.11 -2.29
CA VAL A 148 -28.75 0.64 -1.48
C VAL A 148 -29.86 -0.40 -1.35
N LEU A 149 -30.23 -1.06 -2.44
CA LEU A 149 -31.27 -2.09 -2.39
C LEU A 149 -30.87 -3.33 -1.58
N LYS A 150 -29.57 -3.62 -1.49
CA LYS A 150 -29.03 -4.73 -0.68
C LYS A 150 -28.96 -4.41 0.81
N ASP A 151 -29.17 -3.16 1.22
CA ASP A 151 -29.31 -2.75 2.62
C ASP A 151 -30.81 -2.54 2.97
N PRO A 152 -31.54 -3.62 3.32
CA PRO A 152 -32.98 -3.53 3.59
C PRO A 152 -33.28 -2.71 4.85
N MET A 153 -32.34 -2.55 5.79
CA MET A 153 -32.56 -1.77 6.99
C MET A 153 -32.63 -0.27 6.65
N LEU A 154 -31.65 0.23 5.90
CA LEU A 154 -31.62 1.62 5.48
C LEU A 154 -32.84 2.00 4.64
N VAL A 155 -33.24 1.13 3.71
CA VAL A 155 -34.43 1.36 2.86
C VAL A 155 -35.71 1.39 3.69
N LYS A 156 -35.90 0.44 4.62
CA LYS A 156 -37.07 0.41 5.50
C LYS A 156 -37.17 1.64 6.40
N VAL A 157 -36.06 2.05 7.03
CA VAL A 157 -36.03 3.24 7.90
C VAL A 157 -36.38 4.49 7.10
N ARG A 158 -35.82 4.66 5.90
CA ARG A 158 -36.13 5.81 5.03
C ARG A 158 -37.58 5.81 4.57
N LEU A 159 -38.12 4.65 4.17
CA LEU A 159 -39.54 4.54 3.79
C LEU A 159 -40.47 4.88 4.96
N LEU A 160 -40.18 4.35 6.16
CA LEU A 160 -40.95 4.64 7.36
C LEU A 160 -40.88 6.13 7.73
N GLN A 161 -39.68 6.71 7.78
CA GLN A 161 -39.49 8.13 8.09
C GLN A 161 -40.23 9.03 7.09
N THR A 162 -40.15 8.71 5.79
CA THR A 162 -40.83 9.48 4.75
C THR A 162 -42.35 9.38 4.89
N ALA A 163 -42.88 8.17 5.17
CA ALA A 163 -44.30 7.99 5.43
C ALA A 163 -44.78 8.79 6.65
N MET A 164 -44.02 8.77 7.75
CA MET A 164 -44.34 9.54 8.97
C MET A 164 -44.40 11.04 8.68
N VAL A 165 -43.39 11.59 8.00
CA VAL A 165 -43.36 13.03 7.65
C VAL A 165 -44.49 13.38 6.68
N ALA A 166 -44.75 12.54 5.67
CA ALA A 166 -45.83 12.76 4.71
C ALA A 166 -47.21 12.76 5.38
N THR A 167 -47.47 11.85 6.33
CA THR A 167 -48.71 11.83 7.10
C THR A 167 -48.84 13.08 7.97
N LEU A 168 -47.79 13.51 8.67
CA LEU A 168 -47.84 14.72 9.50
C LEU A 168 -48.16 15.97 8.68
N ILE A 169 -47.47 16.18 7.56
CA ILE A 169 -47.75 17.30 6.67
C ILE A 169 -49.16 17.18 6.10
N GLY A 170 -49.54 16.01 5.60
CA GLY A 170 -50.88 15.77 5.05
C GLY A 170 -52.01 16.06 6.06
N SER A 171 -51.81 15.73 7.34
CA SER A 171 -52.77 16.03 8.40
C SER A 171 -52.85 17.52 8.75
N ILE A 172 -51.73 18.24 8.78
CA ILE A 172 -51.71 19.69 9.07
C ILE A 172 -52.47 20.47 7.99
N TYR A 173 -52.27 20.09 6.73
CA TYR A 173 -52.88 20.78 5.58
C TYR A 173 -54.23 20.16 5.16
N PHE A 174 -54.77 19.24 5.96
CA PHE A 174 -56.04 18.58 5.65
C PHE A 174 -57.20 19.58 5.81
N GLY A 175 -57.92 19.85 4.72
CA GLY A 175 -59.06 20.77 4.71
C GLY A 175 -58.67 22.25 4.60
N GLN A 176 -57.43 22.57 4.22
CA GLN A 176 -57.05 23.95 3.95
C GLN A 176 -57.73 24.44 2.67
N VAL A 177 -58.52 25.51 2.79
CA VAL A 177 -59.11 26.22 1.65
C VAL A 177 -58.05 27.17 1.11
N LEU A 178 -57.73 27.08 -0.19
CA LEU A 178 -56.88 28.06 -0.85
C LEU A 178 -57.70 29.33 -1.07
N ASP A 179 -57.62 30.26 -0.13
CA ASP A 179 -58.02 31.64 -0.39
C ASP A 179 -56.88 32.29 -1.20
N GLN A 180 -57.14 32.48 -2.50
CA GLN A 180 -56.32 33.29 -3.42
C GLN A 180 -56.83 34.72 -3.45
#